data_AF-A0A1G2U0F4-F1
#
_entry.id   AF-A0A1G2U0F4-F1
#
_cell.length_a   1.000
_cell.length_b   1.000
_cell.length_c   1.000
_cell.angle_alpha   90.00
_cell.angle_beta   90.00
_cell.angle_gamma   90.00
#
_symmetry.space_group_name_H-M   'P 1'
#
loop_
_entity.id
_entity.type
_entity.pdbx_description
1 polymer ?
#
loop_
_entity_poly.entity_id
_entity_poly.type
_entity_poly.pdbx_seq_one_letter_code
_entity_poly.pdbx_strand_id
1 'polypeptide(L)'
;MSRLLLLLSLLSLILGPLSVSAGITPQEIIEEINGRRLEYNLSVLSESPELAQAARVKAEELAGKGYLEHSKSQSGGTWPILERVNYPYSRAGENLAVHVFEAENVVAYWMMSSTHKANLLNEKFEDVGAYAASGIYSGKSSYYIVVYFGAPKSEDANVPAQSEKEQIAALSDKIKNLQVILVQMLSLLNTLLKLSL
;
A
#
# COMPACT_ATOMS: atom_id res chain seq x y z
N MET A 1 -40.30 31.78 5.85
CA MET A 1 -38.99 31.16 6.17
C MET A 1 -39.01 29.62 6.08
N SER A 2 -40.15 28.94 6.04
CA SER A 2 -40.19 27.45 6.08
C SER A 2 -40.07 26.73 4.73
N ARG A 3 -40.47 27.35 3.60
CA ARG A 3 -40.46 26.67 2.28
C ARG A 3 -39.08 26.59 1.61
N LEU A 4 -38.16 27.51 1.93
CA LEU A 4 -36.80 27.53 1.36
C LEU A 4 -35.88 26.48 2.00
N LEU A 5 -36.06 26.22 3.30
CA LEU A 5 -35.35 25.16 4.03
C LEU A 5 -35.77 23.75 3.58
N LEU A 6 -37.05 23.56 3.23
CA LEU A 6 -37.57 22.30 2.68
C LEU A 6 -37.04 22.00 1.27
N LEU A 7 -36.83 23.03 0.43
CA LEU A 7 -36.25 22.86 -0.91
C LEU A 7 -34.75 22.53 -0.85
N LEU A 8 -34.02 23.10 0.12
CA LEU A 8 -32.61 22.77 0.35
C LEU A 8 -32.44 21.34 0.90
N SER A 9 -33.32 20.87 1.80
CA SER A 9 -33.28 19.50 2.31
C SER A 9 -33.64 18.44 1.26
N LEU A 10 -34.52 18.78 0.31
CA LEU A 10 -34.86 17.91 -0.81
C LEU A 10 -33.75 17.85 -1.87
N LEU A 11 -32.94 18.90 -2.03
CA LEU A 11 -31.82 18.91 -2.97
C LEU A 11 -30.62 18.07 -2.46
N SER A 12 -30.39 18.02 -1.15
CA SER A 12 -29.41 17.12 -0.52
C SER A 12 -29.76 15.64 -0.58
N LEU A 13 -31.00 15.28 -0.92
CA LEU A 13 -31.41 13.87 -1.09
C LEU A 13 -31.16 13.36 -2.52
N ILE A 14 -30.96 14.26 -3.48
CA ILE A 14 -30.74 13.93 -4.90
C ILE A 14 -29.24 13.91 -5.23
N LEU A 15 -28.43 14.67 -4.51
CA LEU A 15 -26.98 14.52 -4.47
C LEU A 15 -26.60 13.69 -3.23
N GLY A 16 -26.83 12.37 -3.29
CA GLY A 16 -25.98 11.46 -2.51
C GLY A 16 -24.50 11.73 -2.85
N PRO A 17 -23.53 11.39 -1.99
CA PRO A 17 -22.14 11.48 -2.39
C PRO A 17 -22.01 10.77 -3.73
N LEU A 18 -21.56 11.51 -4.75
CA LEU A 18 -21.23 10.91 -6.02
C LEU A 18 -20.04 10.01 -5.72
N SER A 19 -20.30 8.75 -5.38
CA SER A 19 -19.31 7.70 -5.40
C SER A 19 -18.96 7.54 -6.88
N VAL A 20 -18.12 8.43 -7.38
CA VAL A 20 -17.31 8.14 -8.54
C VAL A 20 -16.59 6.87 -8.13
N SER A 21 -17.00 5.73 -8.67
CA SER A 21 -16.22 4.51 -8.60
C SER A 21 -14.91 4.85 -9.30
N ALA A 22 -13.96 5.39 -8.54
CA ALA A 22 -12.57 5.25 -8.86
C ALA A 22 -12.34 3.75 -8.97
N GLY A 23 -11.60 3.31 -9.99
CA GLY A 23 -11.28 1.91 -10.16
C GLY A 23 -10.68 1.30 -8.90
N ILE A 24 -10.61 -0.04 -8.84
CA ILE A 24 -10.00 -0.76 -7.72
C ILE A 24 -8.65 -0.15 -7.36
N THR A 25 -8.51 0.31 -6.12
CA THR A 25 -7.24 0.85 -5.62
C THR A 25 -6.43 -0.23 -4.89
N PRO A 26 -5.08 -0.12 -4.88
CA PRO A 26 -4.24 -1.00 -4.07
C PRO A 26 -4.60 -0.98 -2.58
N GLN A 27 -4.97 0.20 -2.07
CA GLN A 27 -5.31 0.41 -0.66
C GLN A 27 -6.54 -0.40 -0.26
N GLU A 28 -7.62 -0.32 -1.05
CA GLU A 28 -8.85 -1.08 -0.78
C GLU A 28 -8.58 -2.59 -0.77
N ILE A 29 -7.73 -3.09 -1.68
CA ILE A 29 -7.35 -4.51 -1.70
C ILE A 29 -6.65 -4.90 -0.39
N ILE A 30 -5.69 -4.08 0.07
CA ILE A 30 -4.91 -4.35 1.28
C ILE A 30 -5.77 -4.27 2.53
N GLU A 31 -6.67 -3.29 2.61
CA GLU A 31 -7.64 -3.14 3.70
C GLU A 31 -8.57 -4.36 3.80
N GLU A 32 -9.10 -4.83 2.67
CA GLU A 32 -9.92 -6.04 2.61
C GLU A 32 -9.14 -7.30 3.04
N ILE A 33 -7.89 -7.45 2.57
CA ILE A 33 -6.99 -8.54 3.00
C ILE A 33 -6.81 -8.51 4.52
N ASN A 34 -6.48 -7.36 5.08
CA ASN A 34 -6.24 -7.20 6.51
C ASN A 34 -7.52 -7.39 7.34
N GLY A 35 -8.69 -6.97 6.82
CA GLY A 35 -9.98 -7.29 7.40
C GLY A 35 -10.20 -8.80 7.53
N ARG A 36 -9.94 -9.58 6.46
CA ARG A 36 -10.01 -11.05 6.52
C ARG A 36 -9.00 -11.66 7.49
N ARG A 37 -7.79 -11.10 7.58
CA ARG A 37 -6.79 -11.60 8.54
C ARG A 37 -7.25 -11.39 9.98
N LEU A 38 -7.84 -10.24 10.29
CA LEU A 38 -8.41 -9.96 11.60
C LEU A 38 -9.59 -10.90 11.94
N GLU A 39 -10.47 -11.21 10.99
CA GLU A 39 -11.55 -12.21 11.17
C GLU A 39 -11.01 -13.60 11.59
N TYR A 40 -9.77 -13.93 11.19
CA TYR A 40 -9.10 -15.18 11.50
C TYR A 40 -8.10 -15.08 12.66
N ASN A 41 -8.10 -13.97 13.42
CA ASN A 41 -7.18 -13.69 14.53
C ASN A 41 -5.70 -13.65 14.11
N LEU A 42 -5.41 -13.22 12.88
CA LEU A 42 -4.05 -13.04 12.38
C LEU A 42 -3.63 -11.56 12.44
N SER A 43 -2.32 -11.33 12.59
CA SER A 43 -1.73 -10.00 12.49
C SER A 43 -1.97 -9.41 11.11
N VAL A 44 -2.26 -8.11 11.05
CA VAL A 44 -2.32 -7.37 9.79
C VAL A 44 -0.94 -7.34 9.12
N LEU A 45 -0.94 -7.31 7.79
CA LEU A 45 0.27 -7.14 6.98
C LEU A 45 0.63 -5.66 6.86
N SER A 46 1.92 -5.38 6.85
CA SER A 46 2.50 -4.06 6.64
C SER A 46 2.70 -3.80 5.14
N GLU A 47 2.43 -2.59 4.68
CA GLU A 47 2.67 -2.25 3.27
C GLU A 47 4.17 -2.13 2.99
N SER A 48 4.67 -2.88 2.01
CA SER A 48 6.05 -2.78 1.51
C SER A 48 6.08 -2.03 0.17
N PRO A 49 6.83 -0.91 0.07
CA PRO A 49 7.05 -0.20 -1.20
C PRO A 49 7.69 -1.09 -2.28
N GLU A 50 8.59 -1.99 -1.90
CA GLU A 50 9.25 -2.94 -2.81
C GLU A 50 8.24 -3.93 -3.39
N LEU A 51 7.40 -4.53 -2.54
CA LEU A 51 6.34 -5.43 -2.99
C LEU A 51 5.29 -4.71 -3.84
N ALA A 52 4.93 -3.46 -3.50
CA ALA A 52 4.03 -2.65 -4.31
C ALA A 52 4.62 -2.35 -5.70
N GLN A 53 5.92 -2.03 -5.76
CA GLN A 53 6.63 -1.83 -7.02
C GLN A 53 6.72 -3.12 -7.85
N ALA A 54 6.92 -4.27 -7.21
CA ALA A 54 6.85 -5.57 -7.88
C ALA A 54 5.44 -5.85 -8.44
N ALA A 55 4.41 -5.63 -7.63
CA ALA A 55 3.02 -5.82 -8.03
C ALA A 55 2.67 -4.93 -9.23
N ARG A 56 3.12 -3.67 -9.23
CA ARG A 56 2.92 -2.74 -10.35
C ARG A 56 3.54 -3.26 -11.65
N VAL A 57 4.82 -3.63 -11.63
CA VAL A 57 5.53 -4.12 -12.81
C VAL A 57 4.83 -5.36 -13.38
N LYS A 58 4.43 -6.30 -12.52
CA LYS A 58 3.72 -7.51 -12.94
C LYS A 58 2.34 -7.20 -13.52
N ALA A 59 1.56 -6.35 -12.86
CA ALA A 59 0.22 -6.00 -13.30
C ALA A 59 0.23 -5.31 -14.68
N GLU A 60 1.15 -4.38 -14.89
CA GLU A 60 1.36 -3.71 -16.18
C GLU A 60 1.79 -4.70 -17.28
N GLU A 61 2.65 -5.67 -16.95
CA GLU A 61 3.06 -6.73 -17.89
C GLU A 61 1.87 -7.61 -18.30
N LEU A 62 1.07 -8.07 -17.33
CA LEU A 62 -0.11 -8.90 -17.59
C LEU A 62 -1.16 -8.13 -18.40
N ALA A 63 -1.38 -6.86 -18.08
CA ALA A 63 -2.29 -5.98 -18.80
C ALA A 63 -1.86 -5.76 -20.25
N GLY A 64 -0.56 -5.55 -20.50
CA GLY A 64 0.00 -5.42 -21.84
C GLY A 64 -0.09 -6.70 -22.67
N LYS A 65 -0.06 -7.87 -22.01
CA LYS A 65 -0.16 -9.19 -22.66
C LYS A 65 -1.58 -9.67 -22.92
N GLY A 66 -2.55 -9.22 -22.14
CA GLY A 66 -3.95 -9.62 -22.33
C GLY A 66 -4.34 -10.97 -21.69
N TYR A 67 -3.50 -11.56 -20.81
CA TYR A 67 -3.76 -12.83 -20.13
C TYR A 67 -3.13 -12.91 -18.74
N LEU A 68 -3.63 -13.80 -17.88
CA LEU A 68 -3.07 -14.09 -16.56
C LEU A 68 -2.04 -15.21 -16.65
N GLU A 69 -0.86 -14.99 -16.08
CA GLU A 69 0.17 -16.03 -15.96
C GLU A 69 1.02 -15.79 -14.70
N HIS A 70 1.01 -16.79 -13.82
CA HIS A 70 2.05 -16.93 -12.81
C HIS A 70 3.36 -17.21 -13.53
N SER A 71 4.33 -16.31 -13.45
CA SER A 71 5.67 -16.56 -13.99
C SER A 71 6.26 -17.75 -13.24
N LYS A 72 6.42 -18.90 -13.91
CA LYS A 72 6.97 -20.10 -13.27
C LYS A 72 8.43 -19.86 -12.87
N SER A 73 8.71 -19.82 -11.57
CA SER A 73 10.01 -20.34 -11.10
C SER A 73 9.93 -21.86 -11.21
N GLN A 74 10.45 -22.43 -12.29
CA GLN A 74 10.54 -23.89 -12.44
C GLN A 74 11.54 -24.54 -11.46
N SER A 75 12.28 -23.74 -10.69
CA SER A 75 13.48 -24.17 -9.98
C SER A 75 13.50 -23.76 -8.51
N GLY A 76 12.41 -23.97 -7.74
CA GLY A 76 12.43 -24.01 -6.27
C GLY A 76 13.14 -22.86 -5.53
N GLY A 77 13.32 -21.72 -6.19
CA GLY A 77 14.25 -20.65 -5.86
C GLY A 77 13.80 -19.35 -6.53
N THR A 78 14.41 -18.25 -6.11
CA THR A 78 13.94 -16.86 -6.12
C THR A 78 13.01 -16.38 -7.24
N TRP A 79 12.07 -15.50 -6.88
CA TRP A 79 11.17 -14.78 -7.78
C TRP A 79 11.94 -13.60 -8.39
N PRO A 80 12.26 -13.60 -9.70
CA PRO A 80 13.15 -12.60 -10.29
C PRO A 80 12.67 -11.15 -10.15
N ILE A 81 11.35 -10.95 -10.03
CA ILE A 81 10.78 -9.61 -9.83
C ILE A 81 11.06 -9.08 -8.42
N LEU A 82 11.05 -9.94 -7.40
CA LEU A 82 11.35 -9.56 -6.01
C LEU A 82 12.83 -9.24 -5.82
N GLU A 83 13.71 -9.99 -6.51
CA GLU A 83 15.14 -9.65 -6.59
C GLU A 83 15.37 -8.29 -7.25
N ARG A 84 14.68 -8.02 -8.36
CA ARG A 84 14.84 -6.76 -9.11
C ARG A 84 14.43 -5.53 -8.33
N VAL A 85 13.44 -5.65 -7.43
CA VAL A 85 13.01 -4.57 -6.54
C VAL A 85 13.78 -4.56 -5.21
N ASN A 86 14.80 -5.41 -5.06
CA ASN A 86 15.60 -5.54 -3.85
C ASN A 86 14.78 -5.85 -2.59
N TYR A 87 13.79 -6.72 -2.68
CA TYR A 87 13.07 -7.24 -1.51
C TYR A 87 13.71 -8.55 -1.04
N PRO A 88 14.57 -8.57 0.00
CA PRO A 88 15.13 -9.80 0.53
C PRO A 88 14.07 -10.54 1.34
N TYR A 89 13.81 -11.81 1.01
CA TYR A 89 12.72 -12.57 1.63
C TYR A 89 13.12 -13.98 2.04
N SER A 90 12.53 -14.47 3.12
CA SER A 90 12.59 -15.87 3.54
C SER A 90 11.40 -16.66 2.99
N ARG A 91 10.27 -15.98 2.74
CA ARG A 91 9.05 -16.53 2.11
C ARG A 91 8.39 -15.46 1.26
N ALA A 92 7.76 -15.88 0.17
CA ALA A 92 6.96 -15.01 -0.67
C ALA A 92 5.73 -15.76 -1.20
N GLY A 93 4.65 -15.03 -1.46
CA GLY A 93 3.42 -15.53 -2.07
C GLY A 93 2.87 -14.54 -3.10
N GLU A 94 2.04 -15.02 -4.03
CA GLU A 94 1.40 -14.20 -5.06
C GLU A 94 -0.06 -14.62 -5.20
N ASN A 95 -0.95 -13.64 -5.21
CA ASN A 95 -2.32 -13.81 -5.69
C ASN A 95 -2.54 -12.92 -6.91
N LEU A 96 -3.21 -13.48 -7.92
CA LEU A 96 -3.57 -12.80 -9.16
C LEU A 96 -5.09 -12.82 -9.33
N ALA A 97 -5.65 -11.75 -9.88
CA ALA A 97 -7.04 -11.72 -10.32
C ALA A 97 -7.21 -10.91 -11.60
N VAL A 98 -8.23 -11.27 -12.37
CA VAL A 98 -8.71 -10.53 -13.54
C VAL A 98 -10.23 -10.65 -13.59
N HIS A 99 -10.90 -9.78 -14.36
CA HIS A 99 -12.36 -9.73 -14.48
C HIS A 99 -13.13 -9.37 -13.20
N VAL A 100 -12.47 -8.72 -12.25
CA VAL A 100 -13.14 -8.23 -11.04
C VAL A 100 -13.02 -6.71 -11.00
N PHE A 101 -14.08 -6.05 -10.55
CA PHE A 101 -14.22 -4.59 -10.57
C PHE A 101 -14.35 -3.96 -9.17
N GLU A 102 -14.38 -4.78 -8.11
CA GLU A 102 -14.49 -4.33 -6.72
C GLU A 102 -13.54 -5.13 -5.83
N ALA A 103 -12.82 -4.46 -4.92
CA ALA A 103 -11.81 -5.07 -4.06
C ALA A 103 -12.39 -6.18 -3.16
N GLU A 104 -13.55 -5.95 -2.53
CA GLU A 104 -14.25 -6.93 -1.69
C GLU A 104 -14.48 -8.25 -2.46
N ASN A 105 -14.97 -8.14 -3.70
CA ASN A 105 -15.22 -9.31 -4.55
C ASN A 105 -13.92 -10.06 -4.88
N VAL A 106 -12.81 -9.36 -5.12
CA VAL A 106 -11.50 -9.99 -5.38
C VAL A 106 -11.08 -10.86 -4.21
N VAL A 107 -11.11 -10.28 -3.00
CA VAL A 107 -10.67 -10.97 -1.79
C VAL A 107 -11.63 -12.12 -1.45
N ALA A 108 -12.94 -11.92 -1.61
CA ALA A 108 -13.94 -12.97 -1.45
C ALA A 108 -13.68 -14.16 -2.40
N TYR A 109 -13.42 -13.90 -3.69
CA TYR A 109 -13.09 -14.95 -4.66
C TYR A 109 -11.80 -15.70 -4.29
N TRP A 110 -10.77 -14.99 -3.82
CA TRP A 110 -9.55 -15.64 -3.34
C TRP A 110 -9.79 -16.50 -2.09
N MET A 111 -10.66 -16.07 -1.17
CA MET A 111 -11.03 -16.86 0.00
C MET A 111 -11.78 -18.16 -0.34
N MET A 112 -12.40 -18.24 -1.52
CA MET A 112 -13.02 -19.48 -2.04
C MET A 112 -12.01 -20.43 -2.71
N SER A 113 -10.80 -19.96 -3.03
CA SER A 113 -9.73 -20.78 -3.61
C SER A 113 -8.75 -21.22 -2.53
N SER A 114 -8.52 -22.53 -2.39
CA SER A 114 -7.60 -23.06 -1.38
C SER A 114 -6.17 -22.53 -1.52
N THR A 115 -5.69 -22.34 -2.75
CA THR A 115 -4.33 -21.83 -3.01
C THR A 115 -4.20 -20.34 -2.69
N HIS A 116 -5.18 -19.52 -3.10
CA HIS A 116 -5.14 -18.09 -2.84
C HIS A 116 -5.38 -17.78 -1.35
N LYS A 117 -6.34 -18.49 -0.73
CA LYS A 117 -6.63 -18.41 0.71
C LYS A 117 -5.39 -18.75 1.55
N ALA A 118 -4.59 -19.73 1.13
CA ALA A 118 -3.37 -20.09 1.83
C ALA A 118 -2.36 -18.94 1.88
N ASN A 119 -2.30 -18.06 0.86
CA ASN A 119 -1.47 -16.86 0.91
C ASN A 119 -2.06 -15.79 1.84
N LEU A 120 -3.35 -15.49 1.70
CA LEU A 120 -4.07 -14.50 2.54
C LEU A 120 -3.91 -14.76 4.03
N LEU A 121 -4.02 -16.03 4.43
CA LEU A 121 -4.03 -16.46 5.83
C LEU A 121 -2.69 -17.05 6.29
N ASN A 122 -1.61 -16.87 5.53
CA ASN A 122 -0.31 -17.35 5.98
C ASN A 122 0.18 -16.48 7.15
N GLU A 123 0.35 -17.10 8.31
CA GLU A 123 0.82 -16.44 9.54
C GLU A 123 2.26 -15.98 9.44
N LYS A 124 3.02 -16.54 8.49
CA LYS A 124 4.44 -16.22 8.31
C LYS A 124 4.68 -15.00 7.44
N PHE A 125 3.66 -14.45 6.80
CA PHE A 125 3.80 -13.21 6.05
C PHE A 125 3.61 -12.02 6.98
N GLU A 126 4.46 -11.02 6.75
CA GLU A 126 4.55 -9.77 7.51
C GLU A 126 4.26 -8.57 6.60
N ASP A 127 4.67 -8.66 5.32
CA ASP A 127 4.54 -7.60 4.35
C ASP A 127 3.54 -7.93 3.23
N VAL A 128 2.96 -6.89 2.65
CA VAL A 128 2.08 -6.95 1.48
C VAL A 128 2.37 -5.82 0.51
N GLY A 129 2.20 -6.08 -0.79
CA GLY A 129 2.14 -5.05 -1.81
C GLY A 129 1.13 -5.41 -2.87
N ALA A 130 0.30 -4.45 -3.27
CA ALA A 130 -0.77 -4.65 -4.24
C ALA A 130 -0.68 -3.66 -5.40
N TYR A 131 -1.19 -4.05 -6.56
CA TYR A 131 -1.43 -3.13 -7.66
C TYR A 131 -2.58 -3.61 -8.55
N ALA A 132 -3.34 -2.66 -9.10
CA ALA A 132 -4.39 -2.91 -10.08
C ALA A 132 -4.11 -2.10 -11.36
N ALA A 133 -3.82 -2.78 -12.46
CA ALA A 133 -3.62 -2.17 -13.77
C ALA A 133 -4.86 -2.35 -14.65
N SER A 134 -5.33 -1.30 -15.32
CA SER A 134 -6.40 -1.44 -16.31
C SER A 134 -5.85 -2.06 -17.60
N GLY A 135 -6.66 -2.87 -18.26
CA GLY A 135 -6.30 -3.50 -19.53
C GLY A 135 -7.50 -4.13 -20.23
N ILE A 136 -7.21 -4.86 -21.31
CA ILE A 136 -8.21 -5.68 -22.01
C ILE A 136 -7.92 -7.14 -21.71
N TYR A 137 -8.93 -7.88 -21.27
CA TYR A 137 -8.87 -9.34 -21.14
C TYR A 137 -10.03 -9.93 -21.93
N SER A 138 -9.76 -10.91 -22.79
CA SER A 138 -10.78 -11.56 -23.65
C SER A 138 -11.70 -10.57 -24.38
N GLY A 139 -11.15 -9.45 -24.86
CA GLY A 139 -11.89 -8.43 -25.62
C GLY A 139 -12.74 -7.47 -24.78
N LYS A 140 -12.65 -7.50 -23.44
CA LYS A 140 -13.38 -6.61 -22.53
C LYS A 140 -12.43 -5.84 -21.63
N SER A 141 -12.80 -4.60 -21.30
CA SER A 141 -12.11 -3.81 -20.28
C SER A 141 -12.12 -4.56 -18.95
N SER A 142 -10.97 -4.60 -18.29
CA SER A 142 -10.75 -5.34 -17.05
C SER A 142 -9.64 -4.70 -16.21
N TYR A 143 -9.51 -5.18 -14.98
CA TYR A 143 -8.35 -4.92 -14.12
C TYR A 143 -7.52 -6.19 -13.97
N TYR A 144 -6.21 -6.02 -14.05
CA TYR A 144 -5.21 -7.02 -13.71
C TYR A 144 -4.68 -6.69 -12.31
N ILE A 145 -5.01 -7.55 -11.35
CA ILE A 145 -4.72 -7.34 -9.94
C ILE A 145 -3.62 -8.30 -9.54
N VAL A 146 -2.57 -7.75 -8.94
CA VAL A 146 -1.43 -8.49 -8.42
C VAL A 146 -1.27 -8.13 -6.95
N VAL A 147 -1.14 -9.15 -6.11
CA VAL A 147 -0.77 -8.98 -4.70
C VAL A 147 0.41 -9.89 -4.42
N TYR A 148 1.49 -9.30 -3.91
CA TYR A 148 2.61 -10.02 -3.33
C TYR A 148 2.52 -10.00 -1.81
N PHE A 149 2.87 -11.12 -1.21
CA PHE A 149 3.02 -11.31 0.23
C PHE A 149 4.46 -11.67 0.53
N GLY A 150 5.01 -11.15 1.62
CA GLY A 150 6.41 -11.34 1.96
C GLY A 150 6.63 -11.64 3.44
N ALA A 151 7.59 -12.50 3.71
CA ALA A 151 8.26 -12.58 5.00
C ALA A 151 9.68 -12.08 4.75
N PRO A 152 10.07 -10.89 5.24
CA PRO A 152 11.40 -10.36 4.97
C PRO A 152 12.43 -11.37 5.49
N LYS A 153 13.51 -11.55 4.74
CA LYS A 153 14.63 -12.33 5.26
C LYS A 153 15.15 -11.48 6.41
N SER A 154 15.21 -12.03 7.63
CA SER A 154 15.93 -11.38 8.71
C SER A 154 17.31 -11.05 8.15
N GLU A 155 17.60 -9.77 7.92
CA GLU A 155 18.97 -9.33 7.91
C GLU A 155 19.50 -9.80 9.26
N ASP A 156 20.58 -10.59 9.26
CA ASP A 156 21.18 -11.13 10.47
C ASP A 156 21.15 -10.06 11.57
N ALA A 157 20.87 -10.48 12.82
CA ALA A 157 20.75 -9.68 14.05
C ALA A 157 22.03 -8.89 14.42
N ASN A 158 22.54 -8.14 13.46
CA ASN A 158 23.84 -7.48 13.39
C ASN A 158 23.81 -6.27 12.44
N VAL A 159 22.63 -5.78 12.02
CA VAL A 159 22.48 -4.35 11.71
C VAL A 159 22.62 -3.64 13.06
N PRO A 160 23.81 -3.14 13.42
CA PRO A 160 24.09 -2.81 14.80
C PRO A 160 23.36 -1.53 15.15
N ALA A 161 23.12 -1.30 16.44
CA ALA A 161 22.71 -0.04 17.08
C ALA A 161 23.40 1.25 16.58
N GLN A 162 24.37 1.13 15.67
CA GLN A 162 25.04 2.20 14.95
C GLN A 162 24.14 2.91 13.92
N SER A 163 23.27 2.21 13.16
CA SER A 163 22.39 2.89 12.18
C SER A 163 21.31 3.73 12.87
N GLU A 164 20.73 3.21 13.96
CA GLU A 164 19.82 3.96 14.83
C GLU A 164 20.53 5.13 15.51
N LYS A 165 21.77 4.93 16.01
CA LYS A 165 22.56 5.98 16.64
C LYS A 165 22.94 7.09 15.65
N GLU A 166 23.25 6.75 14.40
CA GLU A 166 23.52 7.70 13.32
C GLU A 166 22.26 8.48 12.93
N GLN A 167 21.10 7.81 12.87
CA GLN A 167 19.81 8.48 12.63
C GLN A 167 19.40 9.40 13.79
N ILE A 168 19.59 8.97 15.05
CA ILE A 168 19.33 9.79 16.24
C ILE A 168 20.29 10.98 16.29
N ALA A 169 21.57 10.79 15.93
CA ALA A 169 22.53 11.89 15.83
C ALA A 169 22.10 12.91 14.75
N ALA A 170 21.71 12.44 13.57
CA ALA A 170 21.22 13.29 12.49
C ALA A 170 19.93 14.04 12.88
N LEU A 171 19.01 13.41 13.62
CA LEU A 171 17.83 14.06 14.16
C LEU A 171 18.19 15.11 15.23
N SER A 172 19.14 14.78 16.11
CA SER A 172 19.62 15.69 17.16
C SER A 172 20.23 16.97 16.57
N ASP A 173 21.05 16.84 15.52
CA ASP A 173 21.66 18.00 14.88
C ASP A 173 20.65 18.86 14.12
N LYS A 174 19.62 18.25 13.50
CA LYS A 174 18.48 18.98 12.95
C LYS A 174 17.73 19.76 14.03
N ILE A 175 17.49 19.17 15.20
CA ILE A 175 16.81 19.83 16.32
C ILE A 175 17.64 21.02 16.82
N LYS A 176 18.96 20.86 17.00
CA LYS A 176 19.84 21.97 17.38
C LYS A 176 19.80 23.11 16.38
N ASN A 177 19.84 22.80 15.08
CA ASN A 177 19.77 23.81 14.03
C ASN A 177 18.43 24.58 14.07
N LEU A 178 17.31 23.87 14.28
CA LEU A 178 16.01 24.51 14.46
C LEU A 178 15.95 25.40 15.70
N GLN A 179 16.57 24.99 16.82
CA GLN A 179 16.66 25.81 18.02
C GLN A 179 17.48 27.09 17.80
N VAL A 180 18.59 27.01 17.06
CA VAL A 180 19.40 28.18 16.70
C VAL A 180 18.59 29.17 15.86
N ILE A 181 17.86 28.67 14.85
CA ILE A 181 17.00 29.49 14.01
C ILE A 181 15.92 30.19 14.86
N LEU A 182 15.28 29.46 15.77
CA LEU A 182 14.25 30.02 16.65
C LEU A 182 14.81 31.16 17.53
N VAL A 183 16.00 30.98 18.11
CA VAL A 183 16.65 32.02 18.93
C VAL A 183 16.99 33.25 18.09
N GLN A 184 17.49 33.06 16.87
CA GLN A 184 17.77 34.17 15.95
C GLN A 184 16.50 34.93 15.58
N MET A 185 15.40 34.24 15.30
CA MET A 185 14.10 34.85 15.01
C MET A 185 13.58 35.67 16.20
N LEU A 186 13.69 35.15 17.43
CA LEU A 186 13.30 35.87 18.64
C LEU A 186 14.16 37.14 18.84
N SER A 187 15.47 37.05 18.56
CA SER A 187 16.36 38.21 18.62
C SER A 187 16.03 39.28 17.58
N LEU A 188 15.67 38.87 16.37
CA LEU A 188 15.23 39.77 15.30
C LEU A 188 13.91 40.45 15.68
N LEU A 189 12.94 39.70 16.19
CA LEU A 189 11.65 40.23 16.65
C LEU A 189 11.84 41.28 17.75
N ASN A 190 12.70 41.00 18.74
CA ASN A 190 13.01 41.96 19.82
C ASN A 190 13.70 43.23 19.29
N THR A 191 14.58 43.12 18.30
CA THR A 191 15.22 44.27 17.67
C THR A 191 14.19 45.13 16.92
N LEU A 192 13.29 44.49 16.17
CA LEU A 192 12.21 45.19 15.45
C LEU A 192 11.25 45.90 16.41
N LEU A 193 10.88 45.28 17.52
CA LEU A 193 10.04 45.88 18.56
C LEU A 193 10.70 47.13 19.19
N LYS A 194 12.02 47.12 19.37
CA LYS A 194 12.77 48.27 19.89
C LYS A 194 12.90 49.42 18.88
N LEU A 195 12.80 49.15 17.58
CA LEU A 195 12.82 50.16 16.53
C LEU A 195 11.43 50.79 16.29
N SER A 196 10.37 50.15 16.78
CA SER A 196 8.98 50.64 16.69
C SER A 196 8.52 51.49 17.88
N LEU A 197 9.41 51.79 18.83
CA LEU A 197 9.21 52.67 19.99
C LEU A 197 10.10 53.91 19.85
#